data_AF-A0A355D5W6-F1
#
_entry.id   AF-A0A355D5W6-F1
#
_cell.length_a   1.000
_cell.length_b   1.000
_cell.length_c   1.000
_cell.angle_alpha   90.00
_cell.angle_beta   90.00
_cell.angle_gamma   90.00
#
_symmetry.space_group_name_H-M   'P 1'
#
loop_
_entity.id
_entity.type
_entity.pdbx_description
1 polymer ?
#
loop_
_entity_poly.entity_id
_entity_poly.type
_entity_poly.pdbx_seq_one_letter_code
_entity_poly.pdbx_strand_id
1 'polypeptide(L)'
;MNVLKPFYYDKFKCIGTQCKDSCCIGWKVYIDKKSYMNYKKVKGRFSKILNRGISRNRNNETYLHYGEMNLRDERCEFLNDKSLCDIYINLGEKYLCNTCKQYPRIIYKFGNFLKKH
;
A
#
# COMPACT_ATOMS: atom_id res chain seq x y z
N MET A 1 -20.04 13.24 -7.69
CA MET A 1 -18.69 13.56 -7.15
C MET A 1 -17.72 13.50 -8.32
N ASN A 2 -17.09 14.61 -8.70
CA ASN A 2 -16.31 14.71 -9.95
C ASN A 2 -14.82 14.50 -9.66
N VAL A 3 -14.14 13.71 -10.50
CA VAL A 3 -12.72 13.36 -10.31
C VAL A 3 -11.89 13.99 -11.43
N LEU A 4 -10.91 14.81 -11.06
CA LEU A 4 -9.91 15.35 -11.97
C LEU A 4 -8.65 14.50 -11.87
N LYS A 5 -8.25 13.88 -12.98
CA LYS A 5 -7.06 13.01 -13.07
C LYS A 5 -6.38 13.16 -14.43
N PRO A 6 -5.06 13.02 -14.53
CA PRO A 6 -4.37 12.94 -15.82
C PRO A 6 -4.90 11.79 -16.68
N PHE A 7 -4.84 11.94 -18.01
CA PHE A 7 -5.31 10.91 -18.96
C PHE A 7 -4.59 9.55 -18.79
N TYR A 8 -3.36 9.56 -18.29
CA TYR A 8 -2.56 8.37 -18.05
C TYR A 8 -2.83 7.73 -16.68
N TYR A 9 -3.68 8.32 -15.83
CA TYR A 9 -3.94 7.83 -14.47
C TYR A 9 -4.36 6.36 -14.44
N ASP A 10 -5.29 5.96 -15.32
CA ASP A 10 -5.77 4.56 -15.34
C ASP A 10 -4.74 3.58 -15.94
N LYS A 11 -3.67 4.10 -16.57
CA LYS A 11 -2.63 3.31 -17.21
C LYS A 11 -1.39 3.07 -16.33
N PHE A 12 -1.34 3.67 -15.13
CA PHE A 12 -0.22 3.43 -14.23
C PHE A 12 -0.13 1.94 -13.90
N LYS A 13 1.08 1.39 -14.05
CA LYS A 13 1.43 0.02 -13.69
C LYS A 13 2.72 0.04 -12.89
N CYS A 14 2.82 -0.85 -11.90
CA CYS A 14 4.07 -1.10 -11.22
C CYS A 14 5.10 -1.63 -12.24
N ILE A 15 6.21 -0.92 -12.42
CA ILE A 15 7.34 -1.34 -13.26
C ILE A 15 8.45 -2.02 -12.44
N GLY A 16 8.16 -2.38 -11.19
CA GLY A 16 9.05 -3.11 -10.31
C GLY A 16 10.38 -2.39 -10.10
N THR A 17 11.48 -3.10 -10.38
CA THR A 17 12.85 -2.60 -10.20
C THR A 17 13.22 -1.43 -11.11
N GLN A 18 12.45 -1.17 -12.18
CA GLN A 18 12.66 0.01 -13.03
C GLN A 18 12.09 1.29 -12.42
N CYS A 19 11.38 1.19 -11.29
CA CYS A 19 10.78 2.33 -10.60
C CYS A 19 11.87 3.13 -9.86
N LYS A 20 12.10 4.37 -10.29
CA LYS A 20 13.07 5.27 -9.64
C LYS A 20 12.59 5.74 -8.27
N ASP A 21 11.27 5.81 -8.07
CA ASP A 21 10.64 6.16 -6.81
C ASP A 21 10.15 4.88 -6.11
N SER A 22 10.85 4.44 -5.05
CA SER A 22 10.45 3.22 -4.35
C SER A 22 9.24 3.48 -3.44
N CYS A 23 8.13 2.80 -3.75
CA CYS A 23 6.89 2.89 -2.97
C CYS A 23 6.99 2.44 -1.52
N CYS A 24 8.09 1.83 -1.15
CA CYS A 24 8.29 1.14 0.11
C CYS A 24 9.44 1.72 0.94
N ILE A 25 9.93 2.93 0.65
CA ILE A 25 11.06 3.54 1.35
C ILE A 25 10.72 4.96 1.77
N GLY A 26 11.01 5.32 3.03
CA GLY A 26 11.02 6.71 3.49
C GLY A 26 9.67 7.30 3.89
N TRP A 27 8.60 6.49 4.00
CA TRP A 27 7.29 6.96 4.45
C TRP A 27 6.44 5.85 5.08
N LYS A 28 5.47 6.25 5.90
CA LYS A 28 4.55 5.33 6.59
C LYS A 28 3.47 4.81 5.65
N VAL A 29 3.35 3.50 5.54
CA VAL A 29 2.33 2.84 4.72
C VAL A 29 1.15 2.43 5.60
N TYR A 30 0.06 3.19 5.54
CA TYR A 30 -1.20 2.83 6.18
C TYR A 30 -1.91 1.70 5.44
N ILE A 31 -2.63 0.87 6.18
CA ILE A 31 -3.41 -0.26 5.69
C ILE A 31 -4.88 0.00 6.02
N ASP A 32 -5.72 -0.03 4.98
CA ASP A 32 -7.17 0.06 5.17
C ASP A 32 -7.73 -1.20 5.84
N LYS A 33 -8.86 -1.06 6.54
CA LYS A 33 -9.47 -2.13 7.32
C LYS A 33 -9.73 -3.40 6.50
N LYS A 34 -10.18 -3.26 5.25
CA LYS A 34 -10.46 -4.40 4.38
C LYS A 34 -9.19 -5.17 4.06
N SER A 35 -8.14 -4.48 3.65
CA SER A 35 -6.85 -5.09 3.33
C SER A 35 -6.19 -5.72 4.55
N TYR A 36 -6.24 -5.05 5.71
CA TYR A 36 -5.74 -5.61 6.97
C TYR A 36 -6.44 -6.93 7.31
N MET A 37 -7.77 -6.97 7.25
CA MET A 37 -8.53 -8.20 7.51
C MET A 37 -8.24 -9.30 6.48
N ASN A 38 -8.03 -8.94 5.21
CA ASN A 38 -7.61 -9.89 4.18
C ASN A 38 -6.25 -10.50 4.52
N TYR A 39 -5.27 -9.70 4.94
CA TYR A 39 -3.95 -10.18 5.37
C TYR A 39 -4.04 -11.15 6.54
N LYS A 40 -4.89 -10.85 7.55
CA LYS A 40 -5.10 -11.76 8.70
C LYS A 40 -5.76 -13.09 8.31
N LYS A 41 -6.43 -13.17 7.15
CA LYS A 41 -7.07 -14.40 6.64
C LYS A 41 -6.15 -15.24 5.74
N VAL A 42 -5.00 -14.70 5.30
CA VAL A 42 -4.03 -15.45 4.49
C VAL A 42 -3.48 -16.61 5.30
N LYS A 43 -3.44 -17.79 4.68
CA LYS A 43 -2.88 -19.03 5.27
C LYS A 43 -1.58 -19.41 4.57
N GLY A 44 -0.86 -20.38 5.13
CA GLY A 44 0.40 -20.89 4.58
C GLY A 44 1.63 -20.12 5.05
N ARG A 45 2.78 -20.39 4.43
CA ARG A 45 4.08 -19.85 4.88
C ARG A 45 4.12 -18.32 4.92
N PHE A 46 3.49 -17.67 3.95
CA PHE A 46 3.48 -16.21 3.84
C PHE A 46 2.68 -15.50 4.95
N SER A 47 1.76 -16.21 5.64
CA SER A 47 0.98 -15.61 6.73
C SER A 47 1.85 -15.17 7.90
N LYS A 48 2.96 -15.88 8.17
CA LYS A 48 3.92 -15.52 9.23
C LYS A 48 4.60 -14.19 8.91
N ILE A 49 4.98 -14.00 7.64
CA ILE A 49 5.60 -12.77 7.14
C ILE A 49 4.60 -11.62 7.24
N LEU A 50 3.35 -11.82 6.79
CA LEU A 50 2.29 -10.81 6.92
C LEU A 50 2.05 -10.39 8.37
N ASN A 51 1.91 -11.35 9.28
CA ASN A 51 1.61 -11.06 10.68
C ASN A 51 2.76 -10.33 11.39
N ARG A 52 4.02 -10.55 10.96
CA ARG A 52 5.18 -9.81 11.49
C ARG A 52 5.31 -8.43 10.85
N GLY A 53 5.02 -8.31 9.57
CA GLY A 53 5.21 -7.08 8.80
C GLY A 53 4.06 -6.07 8.90
N ILE A 54 2.98 -6.36 9.64
CA ILE A 54 1.88 -5.40 9.87
C ILE A 54 1.56 -5.24 11.35
N SER A 55 1.16 -4.03 11.73
CA SER A 55 0.67 -3.70 13.07
C SER A 55 -0.72 -3.08 13.00
N ARG A 56 -1.53 -3.27 14.05
CA ARG A 56 -2.84 -2.60 14.18
C ARG A 56 -2.62 -1.20 14.77
N ASN A 57 -3.22 -0.18 14.15
CA ASN A 57 -3.29 1.14 14.75
C ASN A 57 -4.42 1.15 15.79
N ARG A 58 -4.14 1.55 17.05
CA ARG A 58 -5.13 1.57 18.14
C ARG A 58 -5.49 2.97 18.62
N ASN A 59 -4.72 3.99 18.26
CA ASN A 59 -4.84 5.33 18.83
C ASN A 59 -5.80 6.22 18.04
N ASN A 60 -5.97 5.98 16.74
CA ASN A 60 -6.89 6.73 15.86
C ASN A 60 -7.29 5.89 14.65
N GLU A 61 -7.86 4.69 14.89
CA GLU A 61 -8.24 3.80 13.80
C GLU A 61 -9.40 4.38 12.97
N THR A 62 -9.14 4.63 11.70
CA THR A 62 -10.19 4.90 10.70
C THR A 62 -10.25 3.73 9.72
N TYR A 63 -11.26 3.73 8.84
CA TYR A 63 -11.31 2.71 7.79
C TYR A 63 -10.06 2.69 6.90
N LEU A 64 -9.44 3.85 6.66
CA LEU A 64 -8.24 3.96 5.83
C LEU A 64 -6.94 3.78 6.63
N HIS A 65 -6.94 4.10 7.93
CA HIS A 65 -5.78 4.00 8.82
C HIS A 65 -6.03 2.94 9.91
N TYR A 66 -6.36 1.72 9.50
CA TYR A 66 -6.71 0.64 10.43
C TYR A 66 -5.49 -0.13 10.92
N GLY A 67 -4.49 -0.28 10.05
CA GLY A 67 -3.20 -0.83 10.38
C GLY A 67 -2.09 -0.11 9.64
N GLU A 68 -0.87 -0.56 9.85
CA GLU A 68 0.36 0.01 9.27
C GLU A 68 1.29 -1.14 8.87
N MET A 69 2.04 -0.96 7.77
CA MET A 69 3.17 -1.83 7.48
C MET A 69 4.35 -1.43 8.36
N ASN A 70 5.00 -2.42 8.95
CA ASN A 70 6.20 -2.19 9.74
C ASN A 70 7.36 -1.81 8.83
N LEU A 71 8.17 -0.87 9.30
CA LEU A 71 9.36 -0.41 8.61
C LEU A 71 10.60 -0.84 9.39
N ARG A 72 11.65 -1.23 8.68
CA ARG A 72 13.00 -1.45 9.20
C ARG A 72 13.96 -0.60 8.37
N ASP A 73 14.72 0.26 9.03
CA ASP A 73 15.64 1.20 8.37
C ASP A 73 14.93 2.00 7.26
N GLU A 74 13.73 2.51 7.58
CA GLU A 74 12.81 3.24 6.67
C GLU A 74 12.29 2.44 5.47
N ARG A 75 12.63 1.16 5.35
CA ARG A 75 12.16 0.24 4.31
C ARG A 75 10.99 -0.59 4.82
N CYS A 76 9.96 -0.74 4.01
CA CYS A 76 8.85 -1.64 4.29
C CYS A 76 9.34 -3.07 4.48
N GLU A 77 8.84 -3.77 5.51
CA GLU A 77 9.19 -5.18 5.76
C GLU A 77 8.87 -6.13 4.59
N PHE A 78 7.99 -5.71 3.67
CA PHE A 78 7.64 -6.48 2.48
C PHE A 78 8.47 -6.12 1.24
N LEU A 79 9.43 -5.20 1.35
CA LEU A 79 10.35 -4.87 0.26
C LEU A 79 11.58 -5.78 0.35
N ASN A 80 11.66 -6.76 -0.55
CA ASN A 80 12.77 -7.71 -0.56
C ASN A 80 14.07 -7.08 -1.09
N ASP A 81 15.16 -7.85 -1.06
CA ASP A 81 16.50 -7.41 -1.46
C ASP A 81 16.60 -7.01 -2.93
N LYS A 82 15.69 -7.53 -3.78
CA LYS A 82 15.56 -7.13 -5.18
C LYS A 82 14.73 -5.86 -5.35
N SER A 83 14.36 -5.16 -4.27
CA SER A 83 13.47 -4.01 -4.26
C SER A 83 12.10 -4.28 -4.88
N LEU A 84 11.57 -5.49 -4.67
CA LEU A 84 10.23 -5.88 -5.08
C LEU A 84 9.33 -6.14 -3.86
N CYS A 85 8.03 -5.91 -4.03
CA CYS A 85 7.04 -6.11 -2.98
C CYS A 85 6.62 -7.58 -2.88
N ASP A 86 6.90 -8.22 -1.74
CA ASP A 86 6.55 -9.62 -1.50
C ASP A 86 5.03 -9.85 -1.41
N ILE A 87 4.24 -8.86 -0.98
CA ILE A 87 2.77 -8.97 -1.01
C ILE A 87 2.29 -9.13 -2.45
N TYR A 88 2.83 -8.31 -3.36
CA TYR A 88 2.48 -8.39 -4.78
C TYR A 88 2.94 -9.73 -5.38
N ILE A 89 4.19 -10.14 -5.10
CA ILE A 89 4.74 -11.40 -5.64
C ILE A 89 3.93 -12.61 -5.18
N ASN A 90 3.56 -12.68 -3.90
CA ASN A 90 2.93 -13.88 -3.33
C ASN A 90 1.41 -13.89 -3.49
N LEU A 91 0.74 -12.73 -3.49
CA LEU A 91 -0.73 -12.63 -3.45
C LEU A 91 -1.34 -11.87 -4.63
N GLY A 92 -0.51 -11.16 -5.40
CA GLY A 92 -0.93 -10.36 -6.54
C GLY A 92 -1.48 -8.98 -6.18
N GLU A 93 -1.67 -8.16 -7.22
CA GLU A 93 -2.10 -6.75 -7.13
C GLU A 93 -3.37 -6.54 -6.30
N LYS A 94 -4.33 -7.47 -6.39
CA LYS A 94 -5.63 -7.36 -5.72
C LYS A 94 -5.50 -7.28 -4.19
N TYR A 95 -4.43 -7.86 -3.63
CA TYR A 95 -4.14 -7.86 -2.20
C TYR A 95 -3.45 -6.60 -1.70
N LEU A 96 -2.93 -5.72 -2.58
CA LEU A 96 -2.35 -4.46 -2.12
C LEU A 96 -3.39 -3.60 -1.38
N CYS A 97 -2.97 -2.96 -0.29
CA CYS A 97 -3.82 -2.00 0.41
C CYS A 97 -4.05 -0.75 -0.44
N ASN A 98 -5.04 0.06 -0.07
CA ASN A 98 -5.37 1.28 -0.81
C ASN A 98 -4.15 2.19 -1.00
N THR A 99 -3.34 2.35 0.05
CA THR A 99 -2.12 3.14 0.05
C THR A 99 -1.11 2.64 -1.00
N CYS A 100 -0.80 1.34 -1.01
CA CYS A 100 0.11 0.75 -2.00
C CYS A 100 -0.44 0.77 -3.43
N LYS A 101 -1.76 0.66 -3.61
CA LYS A 101 -2.40 0.77 -4.94
C LYS A 101 -2.34 2.19 -5.51
N GLN A 102 -2.33 3.17 -4.62
CA GLN A 102 -2.32 4.58 -4.99
C GLN A 102 -0.90 5.08 -5.26
N TYR A 103 0.10 4.68 -4.49
CA TYR A 103 1.48 5.16 -4.66
C TYR A 103 1.98 5.09 -6.13
N PRO A 104 2.73 6.10 -6.61
CA PRO A 104 3.17 7.34 -5.94
C PRO A 104 2.10 8.43 -5.88
N ARG A 105 0.86 8.09 -6.29
CA ARG A 105 -0.18 9.06 -6.58
C ARG A 105 -0.84 9.55 -5.31
N ILE A 106 -1.03 10.86 -5.22
CA ILE A 106 -1.66 11.52 -4.08
C ILE A 106 -3.06 12.00 -4.51
N ILE A 107 -4.05 11.73 -3.67
CA ILE A 107 -5.44 12.17 -3.88
C ILE A 107 -5.73 13.33 -2.93
N TYR A 108 -6.00 14.51 -3.49
CA TYR A 108 -6.45 15.68 -2.76
C TYR A 108 -7.95 15.90 -2.94
N LYS A 109 -8.64 16.28 -1.88
CA LYS A 109 -10.05 16.71 -1.95
C LYS A 109 -10.10 18.24 -1.98
N PHE A 110 -10.72 18.80 -3.02
CA PHE A 110 -10.93 20.24 -3.20
C PHE A 110 -12.43 20.51 -3.36
N GLY A 111 -13.10 20.92 -2.27
CA GLY A 111 -14.55 21.10 -2.27
C GLY A 111 -15.28 19.81 -2.66
N ASN A 112 -16.03 19.87 -3.77
CA ASN A 112 -16.78 18.73 -4.35
C ASN A 112 -15.95 17.87 -5.34
N PHE A 113 -14.67 18.19 -5.53
CA PHE A 113 -13.78 17.52 -6.47
C PHE A 113 -12.72 16.68 -5.76
N LEU A 114 -12.36 15.55 -6.36
CA LEU A 114 -11.16 14.80 -6.01
C LEU A 114 -10.12 14.99 -7.10
N LYS A 115 -8.96 15.55 -6.76
CA LYS A 115 -7.81 15.71 -7.66
C LYS A 115 -6.83 14.58 -7.39
N LYS A 116 -6.46 13.86 -8.44
CA LYS A 116 -5.49 12.76 -8.38
C LYS A 116 -4.25 13.18 -9.14
N HIS A 117 -3.11 13.22 -8.48
CA HIS A 117 -1.80 13.49 -9.08
C HIS A 117 -1.10 12.18 -9.40
#